data_AF-A0AAI8VNJ5-F1
#
_entry.id   AF-A0AAI8VNJ5-F1
#
_cell.length_a   1.000
_cell.length_b   1.000
_cell.length_c   1.000
_cell.angle_alpha   90.00
_cell.angle_beta   90.00
_cell.angle_gamma   90.00
#
_symmetry.space_group_name_H-M   'P 1'
#
loop_
_entity.id
_entity.type
_entity.pdbx_description
1 polymer ?
#
loop_
_entity_poly.entity_id
_entity_poly.type
_entity_poly.pdbx_seq_one_letter_code
_entity_poly.pdbx_strand_id
1 'polypeptide(L)'
;MTSNYIAPGQQRYSRACMVCSIIMLQSRFKTEGCPNCPFLDLKGSTDNIEACTSGVFEGVTVIADPKVSWIAKWQRLDEYVAGVYAMKVSGSLPEELKSQLIEEGHPLYPRDANPSGSADHYEDLDDEPAYVRTTAKQPLSRAERRAAERVGNRGARKT
;
A
#
# COMPACT_ATOMS: atom_id res chain seq x y z
N MET A 1 12.81 14.29 8.10
CA MET A 1 12.29 12.95 8.47
C MET A 1 11.53 13.09 9.77
N THR A 2 10.21 12.97 9.74
CA THR A 2 9.41 12.98 10.97
C THR A 2 9.61 11.63 11.64
N SER A 3 10.25 11.61 12.80
CA SER A 3 10.45 10.38 13.57
C SER A 3 9.10 9.86 14.05
N ASN A 4 8.70 8.69 13.55
CA ASN A 4 7.46 8.01 13.94
C ASN A 4 7.74 7.01 15.08
N TYR A 5 8.28 7.53 16.19
CA TYR A 5 8.53 6.74 17.38
C TYR A 5 7.25 6.60 18.22
N ILE A 6 6.91 5.37 18.57
CA ILE A 6 5.77 5.04 19.45
C ILE A 6 6.33 4.44 20.73
N ALA A 7 6.13 5.12 21.86
CA ALA A 7 6.55 4.61 23.15
C ALA A 7 5.78 3.32 23.51
N PRO A 8 6.37 2.34 24.21
CA PRO A 8 5.71 1.08 24.54
C PRO A 8 4.33 1.24 25.22
N GLY A 9 4.19 2.21 26.13
CA GLY A 9 2.92 2.51 26.81
C GLY A 9 1.83 3.13 25.92
N GLN A 10 2.18 3.52 24.70
CA GLN A 10 1.27 4.16 23.75
C GLN A 10 0.88 3.25 22.58
N GLN A 11 1.40 2.02 22.51
CA GLN A 11 1.12 1.09 21.41
C GLN A 11 -0.38 0.80 21.24
N ARG A 12 -1.16 0.77 22.34
CA ARG A 12 -2.63 0.60 22.30
C ARG A 12 -3.38 1.71 21.56
N TYR A 13 -2.75 2.85 21.34
CA TYR A 13 -3.29 4.00 20.61
C TYR A 13 -2.74 4.10 19.19
N SER A 14 -1.94 3.12 18.77
CA SER A 14 -1.47 3.04 17.40
C SER A 14 -2.60 2.53 16.49
N ARG A 15 -2.65 3.09 15.29
CA ARG A 15 -3.60 2.71 14.25
C ARG A 15 -2.85 2.59 12.93
N ALA A 16 -3.32 1.71 12.05
CA ALA A 16 -2.80 1.55 10.70
C ALA A 16 -3.77 2.15 9.68
N CYS A 17 -3.26 2.91 8.71
CA CYS A 17 -4.07 3.42 7.60
C CYS A 17 -4.55 2.26 6.70
N MET A 18 -5.84 2.19 6.37
CA MET A 18 -6.38 1.11 5.53
C MET A 18 -5.96 1.20 4.06
N VAL A 19 -5.46 2.37 3.61
CA VAL A 19 -4.96 2.58 2.23
C VAL A 19 -3.48 2.22 2.11
N CYS A 20 -2.62 2.87 2.90
CA CYS A 20 -1.16 2.77 2.77
C CYS A 20 -0.47 1.91 3.83
N SER A 21 -1.22 1.35 4.79
CA SER A 21 -0.73 0.55 5.93
C SER A 21 0.25 1.22 6.91
N ILE A 22 0.51 2.53 6.81
CA ILE A 22 1.37 3.23 7.77
C ILE A 22 0.75 3.20 9.17
N ILE A 23 1.58 2.87 10.17
CA ILE A 23 1.20 2.80 11.59
C ILE A 23 1.62 4.08 12.27
N MET A 24 0.70 4.82 12.87
CA MET A 24 0.99 6.02 13.66
C MET A 24 0.08 6.07 14.89
N LEU A 25 0.41 6.92 15.87
CA LEU A 25 -0.53 7.22 16.96
C LEU A 25 -1.77 7.92 16.40
N GLN A 26 -2.94 7.59 16.95
CA GLN A 26 -4.19 8.30 16.64
C GLN A 26 -4.05 9.83 16.80
N SER A 27 -3.32 10.28 17.82
CA SER A 27 -3.03 11.70 18.04
C SER A 27 -2.22 12.31 16.90
N ARG A 28 -1.26 11.58 16.31
CA ARG A 28 -0.48 12.08 15.17
C ARG A 28 -1.31 12.15 13.89
N PHE A 29 -2.16 11.16 13.62
CA PHE A 29 -3.12 11.28 12.52
C PHE A 29 -4.00 12.52 12.68
N LYS A 30 -4.44 12.83 13.90
CA LYS A 30 -5.25 14.03 14.17
C LYS A 30 -4.50 15.34 13.95
N THR A 31 -3.21 15.41 14.33
CA THR A 31 -2.43 16.65 14.21
C THR A 31 -1.81 16.85 12.83
N GLU A 32 -1.35 15.77 12.20
CA GLU A 32 -0.51 15.80 10.98
C GLU A 32 -1.19 15.20 9.76
N GLY A 33 -2.20 14.34 9.97
CA GLY A 33 -2.78 13.53 8.91
C GLY A 33 -1.95 12.29 8.57
N CYS A 34 -2.37 11.57 7.52
CA CYS A 34 -1.57 10.49 6.95
C CYS A 34 -0.53 11.10 5.98
N PRO A 35 0.78 10.81 6.13
CA PRO A 35 1.80 11.39 5.25
C PRO A 35 1.73 10.86 3.80
N ASN A 36 1.12 9.70 3.58
CA ASN A 36 0.98 9.09 2.25
C ASN A 36 -0.38 9.34 1.61
N CYS A 37 -1.39 9.69 2.40
CA CYS A 37 -2.79 9.79 1.96
C CYS A 37 -3.41 11.12 2.40
N PRO A 38 -2.93 12.27 1.88
CA PRO A 38 -3.46 13.58 2.24
C PRO A 38 -4.94 13.75 1.85
N PHE A 39 -5.40 13.05 0.81
CA PHE A 39 -6.78 13.05 0.33
C PHE A 39 -7.79 12.46 1.32
N LEU A 40 -7.35 11.70 2.34
CA LEU A 40 -8.26 11.18 3.37
C LEU A 40 -8.71 12.24 4.39
N ASP A 41 -8.12 13.44 4.34
CA ASP A 41 -8.40 14.57 5.22
C ASP A 41 -8.55 14.18 6.71
N LEU A 42 -7.55 13.46 7.23
CA LEU A 42 -7.57 12.96 8.62
C LEU A 42 -7.28 14.07 9.65
N LYS A 43 -6.76 15.21 9.21
CA LYS A 43 -6.29 16.26 10.11
C LYS A 43 -7.48 16.96 10.74
N GLY A 44 -7.54 16.99 12.08
CA GLY A 44 -8.65 17.58 12.82
C GLY A 44 -9.94 16.75 12.86
N SER A 45 -10.11 15.77 11.96
CA SER A 45 -11.31 14.92 11.87
C SER A 45 -11.10 13.59 12.60
N THR A 46 -11.72 13.41 13.76
CA THR A 46 -11.70 12.11 14.48
C THR A 46 -12.48 11.05 13.71
N ASP A 47 -13.59 11.45 13.08
CA ASP A 47 -14.48 10.53 12.35
C ASP A 47 -13.77 9.92 11.14
N ASN A 48 -13.03 10.72 10.37
CA ASN A 48 -12.22 10.21 9.26
C ASN A 48 -11.11 9.28 9.74
N ILE A 49 -10.52 9.56 10.91
CA ILE A 49 -9.50 8.66 11.49
C ILE A 49 -10.14 7.31 11.84
N GLU A 50 -11.31 7.31 12.45
CA GLU A 50 -12.00 6.07 12.81
C GLU A 50 -12.45 5.27 11.59
N ALA A 51 -12.93 5.95 10.55
CA ALA A 51 -13.37 5.32 9.30
C ALA A 51 -12.22 4.81 8.42
N CYS A 52 -11.10 5.53 8.36
CA CYS A 52 -10.02 5.26 7.39
C CYS A 52 -8.79 4.56 7.99
N THR A 53 -8.76 4.33 9.31
CA THR A 53 -7.65 3.66 10.00
C THR A 53 -8.18 2.60 10.97
N SER A 54 -7.38 1.58 11.26
CA SER A 54 -7.74 0.50 12.17
C SER A 54 -6.76 0.36 13.33
N GLY A 55 -7.27 0.11 14.53
CA GLY A 55 -6.45 -0.33 15.66
C GLY A 55 -6.09 -1.82 15.62
N VAL A 56 -6.66 -2.58 14.67
CA VAL A 56 -6.44 -4.01 14.51
C VAL A 56 -5.59 -4.24 13.26
N PHE A 57 -4.33 -4.59 13.46
CA PHE A 57 -3.37 -4.88 12.39
C PHE A 57 -2.36 -5.93 12.84
N GLU A 58 -1.76 -6.63 11.89
CA GLU A 58 -0.83 -7.73 12.13
C GLU A 58 0.46 -7.53 11.33
N GLY A 59 1.59 -7.96 11.93
CA GLY A 59 2.93 -7.86 11.34
C GLY A 59 3.40 -6.41 11.22
N VAL A 60 4.42 -6.03 12.00
CA VAL A 60 4.98 -4.68 11.94
C VAL A 60 6.31 -4.73 11.19
N THR A 61 6.46 -3.87 10.19
CA THR A 61 7.67 -3.76 9.38
C THR A 61 8.15 -2.33 9.33
N VAL A 62 9.45 -2.12 9.47
CA VAL A 62 10.08 -0.80 9.32
C VAL A 62 10.69 -0.69 7.94
N ILE A 63 10.28 0.32 7.17
CA ILE A 63 10.82 0.64 5.86
C ILE A 63 11.70 1.89 5.99
N ALA A 64 13.02 1.71 5.93
CA ALA A 64 13.98 2.80 5.98
C ALA A 64 14.19 3.47 4.61
N ASP A 65 14.28 2.67 3.54
CA ASP A 65 14.35 3.13 2.15
C ASP A 65 13.37 2.34 1.28
N PRO A 66 12.20 2.92 0.97
CA PRO A 66 11.17 2.31 0.15
C PRO A 66 11.63 1.96 -1.28
N LYS A 67 12.56 2.72 -1.87
CA LYS A 67 12.93 2.58 -3.29
C LYS A 67 13.79 1.34 -3.54
N VAL A 68 14.58 0.93 -2.55
CA VAL A 68 15.51 -0.20 -2.66
C VAL A 68 15.01 -1.46 -1.95
N SER A 69 14.13 -1.32 -0.96
CA SER A 69 13.63 -2.45 -0.18
C SER A 69 12.77 -3.40 -1.01
N TRP A 70 13.14 -4.68 -1.02
CA TRP A 70 12.31 -5.72 -1.63
C TRP A 70 10.95 -5.85 -0.93
N ILE A 71 10.92 -5.74 0.41
CA ILE A 71 9.67 -5.81 1.18
C ILE A 71 8.75 -4.64 0.81
N ALA A 72 9.30 -3.43 0.61
CA ALA A 72 8.50 -2.29 0.18
C ALA A 72 7.86 -2.53 -1.18
N LYS A 73 8.62 -3.05 -2.16
CA LYS A 73 8.08 -3.41 -3.48
C LYS A 73 7.01 -4.50 -3.40
N TRP A 74 7.28 -5.56 -2.64
CA TRP A 74 6.32 -6.66 -2.45
C TRP A 74 5.01 -6.16 -1.82
N GLN A 75 5.11 -5.24 -0.87
CA GLN A 75 3.96 -4.65 -0.19
C GLN A 75 3.38 -3.41 -0.89
N ARG A 76 3.84 -3.04 -2.10
CA ARG A 76 3.41 -1.80 -2.80
C ARG A 76 3.52 -0.55 -1.91
N LEU A 77 4.66 -0.40 -1.25
CA LEU A 77 5.02 0.72 -0.37
C LEU A 77 6.19 1.53 -0.92
N ASP A 78 6.71 1.19 -2.10
CA ASP A 78 7.94 1.74 -2.68
C ASP A 78 7.83 3.22 -3.09
N GLU A 79 6.61 3.73 -3.25
CA GLU A 79 6.31 5.15 -3.49
C GLU A 79 6.00 5.94 -2.22
N TYR A 80 5.89 5.27 -1.06
CA TYR A 80 5.55 5.91 0.20
C TYR A 80 6.77 6.42 0.96
N VAL A 81 6.52 7.13 2.05
CA VAL A 81 7.60 7.64 2.92
C VAL A 81 8.27 6.53 3.73
N ALA A 82 9.49 6.77 4.20
CA ALA A 82 10.09 5.89 5.20
C ALA A 82 9.26 5.91 6.50
N GLY A 83 9.05 4.75 7.11
CA GLY A 83 8.16 4.65 8.27
C GLY A 83 7.93 3.23 8.78
N VAL A 84 6.96 3.11 9.68
CA VAL A 84 6.51 1.85 10.26
C VAL A 84 5.18 1.48 9.60
N TYR A 85 5.09 0.28 9.08
CA TYR A 85 3.96 -0.22 8.29
C TYR A 85 3.44 -1.54 8.83
N ALA A 86 2.14 -1.78 8.67
CA ALA A 86 1.53 -3.07 8.93
C ALA A 86 1.62 -3.97 7.69
N MET A 87 1.80 -5.27 7.90
CA MET A 87 1.72 -6.30 6.85
C MET A 87 0.27 -6.59 6.48
N LYS A 88 -0.64 -6.49 7.47
CA LYS A 88 -2.07 -6.68 7.31
C LYS A 88 -2.82 -5.66 8.17
N VAL A 89 -3.87 -5.07 7.61
CA VAL A 89 -4.77 -4.15 8.33
C VAL A 89 -6.18 -4.72 8.28
N SER A 90 -6.82 -4.90 9.43
CA SER A 90 -8.20 -5.39 9.49
C SER A 90 -9.18 -4.22 9.45
N GLY A 91 -10.17 -4.30 8.57
CA GLY A 91 -11.19 -3.28 8.40
C GLY A 91 -11.44 -3.00 6.93
N SER A 92 -12.55 -2.34 6.63
CA SER A 92 -12.94 -1.93 5.29
C SER A 92 -13.22 -0.44 5.27
N LEU A 93 -12.71 0.25 4.26
CA LEU A 93 -13.11 1.63 3.99
C LEU A 93 -14.61 1.69 3.64
N PRO A 94 -15.31 2.78 4.00
CA PRO A 94 -16.65 3.07 3.48
C PRO A 94 -16.67 3.03 1.94
N GLU A 95 -17.73 2.47 1.36
CA GLU A 95 -17.81 2.23 -0.08
C GLU A 95 -17.84 3.53 -0.89
N GLU A 96 -18.43 4.57 -0.32
CA GLU A 96 -18.46 5.91 -0.89
C GLU A 96 -17.04 6.49 -1.00
N LEU A 97 -16.22 6.31 0.03
CA LEU A 97 -14.82 6.73 0.01
C LEU A 97 -14.01 5.90 -0.98
N LYS A 98 -14.26 4.58 -1.09
CA LYS A 98 -13.57 3.77 -2.09
C LYS A 98 -13.86 4.25 -3.51
N SER A 99 -15.14 4.52 -3.80
CA SER A 99 -15.59 4.98 -5.11
C SER A 99 -14.94 6.32 -5.47
N GLN A 100 -14.93 7.28 -4.53
CA GLN A 100 -14.28 8.58 -4.71
C GLN A 100 -12.78 8.45 -5.00
N LEU A 101 -12.07 7.61 -4.24
CA LEU A 101 -10.64 7.41 -4.43
C LEU A 101 -10.33 6.84 -5.82
N ILE A 102 -11.13 5.88 -6.30
CA ILE A 102 -10.97 5.31 -7.64
C ILE A 102 -11.23 6.35 -8.73
N GLU A 103 -12.26 7.18 -8.57
CA GLU A 103 -12.59 8.27 -9.50
C GLU A 103 -11.48 9.33 -9.58
N GLU A 104 -10.86 9.66 -8.44
CA GLU A 104 -9.71 10.56 -8.35
C GLU A 104 -8.40 9.95 -8.86
N GLY A 105 -8.41 8.66 -9.24
CA GLY A 105 -7.25 7.95 -9.78
C GLY A 105 -6.30 7.39 -8.73
N HIS A 106 -6.76 7.20 -7.49
CA HIS A 106 -6.03 6.55 -6.42
C HIS A 106 -6.36 5.04 -6.39
N PRO A 107 -5.46 4.15 -6.90
CA PRO A 107 -5.73 2.72 -6.91
C PRO A 107 -5.77 2.16 -5.48
N LEU A 108 -6.83 1.42 -5.16
CA LEU A 108 -7.00 0.77 -3.87
C LEU A 108 -6.53 -0.68 -3.96
N TYR A 109 -5.54 -1.02 -3.14
CA TYR A 109 -5.08 -2.39 -2.93
C TYR A 109 -5.57 -2.85 -1.55
N PRO A 110 -6.38 -3.92 -1.46
CA PRO A 110 -6.79 -4.48 -0.18
C PRO A 110 -5.58 -4.79 0.71
N ARG A 111 -5.64 -4.34 1.96
CA ARG A 111 -4.59 -4.54 2.98
C ARG A 111 -4.97 -5.61 3.99
N ASP A 112 -6.17 -6.15 3.90
CA ASP A 112 -6.64 -7.27 4.67
C ASP A 112 -6.19 -8.59 4.02
N ALA A 113 -5.71 -9.52 4.82
CA ALA A 113 -5.34 -10.86 4.36
C ALA A 113 -6.56 -11.78 4.25
N ASN A 114 -7.77 -11.23 4.10
CA ASN A 114 -8.96 -12.02 3.91
C ASN A 114 -9.22 -12.19 2.40
N PRO A 115 -8.85 -13.32 1.78
CA PRO A 115 -9.21 -13.58 0.40
C PRO A 115 -10.73 -13.74 0.21
N SER A 116 -11.51 -13.90 1.30
CA SER A 116 -12.97 -14.05 1.22
C SER A 116 -13.76 -12.74 1.08
N GLY A 117 -13.10 -11.57 1.06
CA GLY A 117 -13.73 -10.30 0.67
C GLY A 117 -14.15 -10.22 -0.80
N SER A 118 -13.87 -11.26 -1.60
CA SER A 118 -14.36 -11.44 -2.97
C SER A 118 -14.49 -12.92 -3.36
N ALA A 119 -14.82 -13.81 -2.41
CA ALA A 119 -15.13 -15.20 -2.77
C ALA A 119 -16.43 -15.30 -3.61
N ASP A 120 -17.24 -14.24 -3.66
CA ASP A 120 -18.45 -14.17 -4.48
C ASP A 120 -18.20 -13.70 -5.93
N HIS A 121 -16.94 -13.53 -6.37
CA HIS A 121 -16.64 -13.13 -7.76
C HIS A 121 -15.42 -13.83 -8.37
N TYR A 122 -15.16 -15.08 -7.98
CA TYR A 122 -14.14 -15.94 -8.61
C TYR A 122 -14.73 -16.96 -9.61
N GLU A 123 -15.83 -16.62 -10.29
CA GLU A 123 -16.38 -17.43 -11.40
C GLU A 123 -16.12 -16.86 -12.81
N ASP A 124 -15.54 -15.66 -12.96
CA ASP A 124 -15.20 -15.12 -14.29
C ASP A 124 -13.70 -14.82 -14.41
N LEU A 125 -12.94 -15.84 -14.83
CA LEU A 125 -11.49 -15.74 -15.11
C LEU A 125 -11.14 -14.92 -16.37
N ASP A 126 -12.06 -14.10 -16.89
CA ASP A 126 -11.84 -13.26 -18.08
C ASP A 126 -12.00 -11.74 -17.84
N ASP A 127 -12.40 -11.28 -16.63
CA ASP A 127 -12.48 -9.84 -16.32
C ASP A 127 -11.41 -9.43 -15.30
N GLU A 128 -10.22 -9.11 -15.81
CA GLU A 128 -9.16 -8.45 -15.04
C GLU A 128 -9.67 -7.12 -14.45
N PRO A 129 -9.70 -6.93 -13.11
CA PRO A 129 -10.27 -5.72 -12.51
C PRO A 129 -9.47 -4.48 -12.93
N ALA A 130 -10.18 -3.37 -13.17
CA ALA A 130 -9.63 -2.15 -13.77
C ALA A 130 -8.39 -1.58 -13.07
N TYR A 131 -8.21 -1.85 -11.77
CA TYR A 131 -7.05 -1.40 -10.99
C TYR A 131 -5.78 -2.22 -11.24
N VAL A 132 -5.88 -3.42 -11.82
CA VAL A 132 -4.74 -4.25 -12.24
C VAL A 132 -4.29 -3.86 -13.66
N ARG A 133 -5.24 -3.43 -14.50
CA ARG A 133 -4.98 -2.97 -15.89
C ARG A 133 -4.01 -1.79 -15.97
N THR A 134 -3.93 -0.95 -14.95
CA THR A 134 -3.00 0.21 -14.91
C THR A 134 -1.55 -0.17 -14.60
N THR A 135 -1.28 -1.42 -14.21
CA THR A 135 0.08 -1.92 -13.97
C THR A 135 0.63 -2.79 -15.10
N ALA A 136 -0.01 -2.78 -16.27
CA ALA A 136 0.57 -3.34 -17.47
C ALA A 136 1.93 -2.65 -17.71
N LYS A 137 3.02 -3.36 -17.39
CA LYS A 137 4.37 -2.98 -17.80
C LYS A 137 4.29 -2.63 -19.27
N GLN A 138 4.50 -1.36 -19.58
CA GLN A 138 4.54 -0.86 -20.95
C GLN A 138 5.39 -1.84 -21.78
N PRO A 139 4.88 -2.38 -22.90
CA PRO A 139 5.61 -3.39 -23.64
C PRO A 139 6.97 -2.82 -24.02
N LEU A 140 8.05 -3.45 -23.55
CA LEU A 140 9.42 -3.05 -23.84
C LEU A 140 9.54 -2.76 -25.34
N SER A 141 10.09 -1.60 -25.66
CA SER A 141 10.36 -1.18 -27.03
C SER A 141 11.24 -2.22 -27.72
N ARG A 142 11.22 -2.22 -29.06
CA ARG A 142 12.05 -3.13 -29.87
C ARG A 142 13.55 -2.99 -29.53
N ALA A 143 13.98 -1.82 -29.05
CA ALA A 143 15.33 -1.58 -28.58
C ALA A 143 15.62 -2.27 -27.23
N GLU A 144 14.70 -2.20 -26.29
CA GLU A 144 14.83 -2.81 -24.96
C GLU A 144 14.77 -4.34 -25.03
N ARG A 145 13.94 -4.91 -25.92
CA ARG A 145 13.91 -6.36 -26.17
C ARG A 145 15.26 -6.88 -26.70
N ARG A 146 15.87 -6.14 -27.63
CA ARG A 146 17.21 -6.47 -28.17
C ARG A 146 18.31 -6.32 -27.12
N ALA A 147 18.16 -5.42 -26.16
CA ALA A 147 19.12 -5.26 -25.06
C ALA A 147 19.05 -6.46 -24.08
N ALA A 148 17.84 -6.93 -23.74
CA ALA A 148 17.63 -8.09 -22.88
C ALA A 148 18.18 -9.40 -23.49
N GLU A 149 17.98 -9.61 -24.80
CA GLU A 149 18.53 -10.78 -25.53
C GLU A 149 20.06 -10.81 -25.54
N ARG A 150 20.72 -9.64 -25.61
CA ARG A 150 22.20 -9.55 -25.55
C ARG A 150 22.77 -9.89 -24.19
N VAL A 151 22.02 -9.66 -23.11
CA VAL A 151 22.44 -10.02 -21.75
C VAL A 151 22.33 -11.52 -21.52
N GLY A 152 21.26 -12.16 -22.01
CA GLY A 152 21.09 -13.61 -21.94
C GLY A 152 22.19 -14.41 -22.66
N ASN A 153 22.65 -13.92 -23.83
CA ASN A 153 23.67 -14.62 -24.62
C ASN A 153 25.11 -14.47 -24.09
N ARG A 154 25.35 -13.59 -23.09
CA ARG A 154 26.65 -13.52 -22.38
C ARG A 154 26.78 -14.56 -21.26
N GLY A 155 25.67 -15.09 -20.76
CA GLY A 155 25.66 -16.15 -19.75
C GLY A 155 25.95 -17.54 -20.32
N ALA A 156 25.64 -17.77 -21.59
CA ALA A 156 25.77 -19.09 -22.24
C ALA A 156 27.16 -19.38 -22.84
N ARG A 157 28.13 -18.46 -22.73
CA ARG A 157 29.49 -18.60 -23.31
C ARG A 157 30.60 -18.84 -22.28
N LYS A 158 30.26 -19.27 -21.07
CA LYS A 158 31.22 -19.74 -20.06
C LYS A 158 30.95 -21.21 -19.71
N THR A 159 31.24 -22.09 -20.66
CA THR A 159 31.61 -23.50 -20.43
C THR A 159 32.52 -23.91 -21.57
#